data_AF-A0A8J8MKM5-F1
#
_entry.id   AF-A0A8J8MKM5-F1
#
_cell.length_a   1.000
_cell.length_b   1.000
_cell.length_c   1.000
_cell.angle_alpha   90.00
_cell.angle_beta   90.00
_cell.angle_gamma   90.00
#
_symmetry.space_group_name_H-M   'P 1'
#
loop_
_entity.id
_entity.type
_entity.pdbx_description
1 polymer ?
#
loop_
_entity_poly.entity_id
_entity_poly.type
_entity_poly.pdbx_seq_one_letter_code
_entity_poly.pdbx_strand_id
1 'polypeptide(L)' 'MNKKFAPTLITIIACIICLAFFGPIAVMSILTGEWIVIIFGLIFGICVIGVVTALIINLVRRYQEINKEDKDNDLSQY' A
#
# COMPACT_ATOMS: atom_id res chain seq x y z
N MET A 1 -2.66 13.09 19.14
CA MET A 1 -2.38 11.89 18.31
C MET A 1 -1.69 12.36 17.03
N ASN A 2 -0.56 11.79 16.63
CA ASN A 2 0.15 12.23 15.42
C ASN A 2 -0.83 12.15 14.23
N LYS A 3 -1.19 13.28 13.60
CA LYS A 3 -2.12 13.32 12.44
C LYS A 3 -1.67 12.39 11.30
N LYS A 4 -0.36 12.14 11.25
CA LYS A 4 0.38 11.25 10.37
C LYS A 4 0.25 9.75 10.70
N PHE A 5 -0.23 9.39 11.90
CA PHE A 5 -0.29 8.01 12.36
C PHE A 5 -1.43 7.21 11.73
N ALA A 6 -2.61 7.82 11.58
CA ALA A 6 -3.79 7.17 11.00
C ALA A 6 -3.59 6.68 9.54
N PRO A 7 -3.09 7.51 8.61
CA PRO A 7 -2.93 7.05 7.22
C PRO A 7 -1.84 5.97 7.11
N THR A 8 -0.76 6.05 7.91
CA THR A 8 0.30 5.04 7.94
C THR A 8 -0.21 3.70 8.47
N LEU A 9 -1.02 3.73 9.53
CA LEU A 9 -1.63 2.54 10.09
C LEU A 9 -2.59 1.87 9.09
N ILE A 10 -3.40 2.66 8.37
CA ILE A 10 -4.29 2.16 7.32
C ILE A 10 -3.49 1.50 6.19
N THR A 11 -2.39 2.12 5.74
CA THR A 11 -1.55 1.51 4.71
C THR A 11 -0.88 0.22 5.16
N ILE A 12 -0.42 0.14 6.41
CA ILE A 12 0.17 -1.08 6.96
C ILE A 12 -0.87 -2.20 7.01
N ILE A 13 -2.07 -1.91 7.51
CA ILE A 13 -3.17 -2.88 7.56
C ILE A 13 -3.55 -3.35 6.16
N ALA A 14 -3.66 -2.43 5.19
CA ALA A 14 -3.96 -2.77 3.80
C ALA A 14 -2.86 -3.65 3.16
N CYS A 15 -1.58 -3.36 3.40
CA CYS A 15 -0.47 -4.20 2.95
C CYS A 15 -0.51 -5.60 3.59
N ILE A 16 -0.80 -5.70 4.89
CA ILE A 16 -0.92 -6.98 5.59
C ILE A 16 -2.09 -7.80 5.01
N ILE A 17 -3.25 -7.18 4.76
CA ILE A 17 -4.40 -7.85 4.13
C ILE A 17 -4.05 -8.35 2.74
N CYS A 18 -3.40 -7.50 1.91
CA CYS A 18 -2.95 -7.90 0.58
C CYS A 18 -1.97 -9.10 0.65
N LEU A 19 -0.96 -9.05 1.53
CA LEU A 19 -0.01 -10.15 1.66
C LEU A 19 -0.65 -11.42 2.21
N ALA A 20 -1.57 -11.32 3.16
CA ALA A 20 -2.27 -12.46 3.75
C ALA A 20 -3.21 -13.15 2.73
N PHE A 21 -3.85 -12.39 1.85
CA PHE A 21 -4.72 -12.97 0.81
C PHE A 21 -3.94 -13.47 -0.41
N PHE A 22 -2.98 -12.68 -0.90
CA PHE A 22 -2.32 -12.96 -2.17
C PHE A 22 -1.04 -13.78 -2.02
N GLY A 23 -0.38 -13.71 -0.87
CA GLY A 23 0.81 -14.52 -0.57
C GLY A 23 0.55 -16.03 -0.67
N PRO A 24 -0.50 -16.57 -0.03
CA PRO A 24 -0.83 -17.99 -0.14
C PRO A 24 -1.17 -18.41 -1.58
N ILE A 25 -1.87 -17.54 -2.33
CA ILE A 25 -2.23 -17.81 -3.73
C ILE A 25 -0.97 -17.92 -4.59
N ALA A 26 -0.01 -17.00 -4.42
CA ALA A 26 1.27 -17.01 -5.13
C ALA A 26 2.13 -18.25 -4.78
N VAL A 27 2.12 -18.69 -3.51
CA VAL A 27 2.87 -19.88 -3.08
C VAL A 27 2.21 -21.17 -3.59
N MET A 28 0.89 -21.27 -3.51
CA MET A 28 0.15 -22.43 -4.01
C MET A 28 0.27 -22.58 -5.52
N SER A 29 0.31 -21.47 -6.25
CA SER A 29 0.45 -21.49 -7.71
C SER A 29 1.79 -22.06 -8.17
N ILE A 30 2.88 -21.83 -7.42
CA ILE A 30 4.20 -22.43 -7.67
C ILE A 30 4.18 -23.93 -7.33
N LEU A 31 3.53 -24.32 -6.23
CA LEU A 31 3.46 -25.71 -5.77
C LEU A 31 2.64 -26.62 -6.71
N THR A 32 1.62 -26.08 -7.38
CA THR A 32 0.80 -26.86 -8.33
C THR A 32 1.54 -27.28 -9.61
N GLY A 33 2.66 -26.64 -9.98
CA GLY A 33 3.46 -27.01 -11.16
C GLY A 33 2.81 -26.77 -12.53
N GLU A 34 1.56 -26.29 -12.55
CA GLU A 34 0.80 -25.95 -13.75
C GLU A 34 1.28 -24.61 -14.34
N TRP A 35 1.84 -24.63 -15.55
CA TRP A 35 2.35 -23.43 -16.23
C TRP A 35 1.33 -22.30 -16.36
N ILE A 36 0.05 -22.64 -16.56
CA ILE A 36 -1.06 -21.68 -16.63
C ILE A 36 -1.20 -20.95 -15.30
N VAL A 37 -1.14 -21.68 -14.20
CA VAL A 37 -1.32 -21.16 -12.85
C VAL A 37 -0.14 -20.26 -12.45
N ILE A 38 1.08 -20.57 -12.92
CA ILE A 38 2.28 -19.72 -12.72
C ILE A 38 2.14 -18.38 -13.43
N ILE A 39 1.66 -18.36 -14.69
CA ILE A 39 1.46 -17.12 -15.46
C ILE A 39 0.40 -16.25 -14.77
N PHE A 40 -0.71 -16.85 -14.34
CA PHE A 40 -1.73 -16.14 -13.56
C PHE A 40 -1.16 -15.59 -12.26
N GLY A 41 -0.35 -16.37 -11.53
CA GLY A 41 0.33 -15.91 -10.32
C GLY A 41 1.26 -14.72 -10.54
N LEU A 42 2.01 -14.70 -11.65
CA LEU A 42 2.88 -13.57 -12.03
C LEU A 42 2.08 -12.30 -12.35
N ILE A 43 1.02 -12.41 -13.16
CA ILE A 43 0.12 -11.28 -13.46
C ILE A 43 -0.47 -10.75 -12.16
N PHE A 44 -0.89 -11.64 -11.26
CA PHE A 44 -1.42 -11.26 -9.96
C PHE A 44 -0.40 -10.53 -9.10
N GLY A 45 0.86 -10.99 -9.08
CA GLY A 45 1.95 -10.34 -8.36
C GLY A 45 2.17 -8.89 -8.83
N ILE A 46 2.13 -8.65 -10.15
CA ILE A 46 2.24 -7.29 -10.72
C ILE A 46 1.07 -6.41 -10.25
N CYS A 47 -0.16 -6.94 -10.23
CA CYS A 47 -1.31 -6.21 -9.71
C CYS A 47 -1.13 -5.80 -8.24
N VAL A 48 -0.62 -6.70 -7.39
CA VAL A 48 -0.37 -6.41 -5.97
C VAL A 48 0.68 -5.31 -5.82
N ILE A 49 1.77 -5.34 -6.59
CA ILE A 49 2.79 -4.26 -6.59
C ILE A 49 2.16 -2.92 -6.98
N GLY A 50 1.26 -2.92 -7.97
CA GLY A 50 0.51 -1.74 -8.37
C GLY A 50 -0.35 -1.16 -7.24
N VAL A 51 -1.08 -2.02 -6.53
CA VAL A 51 -1.91 -1.61 -5.37
C VAL A 51 -1.05 -1.05 -4.25
N VAL A 52 0.08 -1.70 -3.91
CA VAL A 52 1.02 -1.20 -2.89
C VAL A 52 1.57 0.16 -3.29
N THR A 53 1.94 0.34 -4.56
CA THR A 53 2.45 1.62 -5.07
C THR A 53 1.39 2.72 -4.97
N ALA A 54 0.14 2.43 -5.33
CA ALA A 54 -0.97 3.36 -5.20
C ALA A 54 -1.23 3.76 -3.74
N LEU A 55 -1.15 2.80 -2.80
CA LEU A 55 -1.26 3.07 -1.38
C LEU A 55 -0.15 3.98 -0.86
N ILE A 56 1.10 3.76 -1.29
CA ILE A 56 2.24 4.62 -0.93
C ILE A 56 2.05 6.04 -1.48
N ILE A 57 1.64 6.19 -2.75
CA ILE A 57 1.38 7.51 -3.34
C ILE A 57 0.28 8.24 -2.57
N ASN A 58 -0.80 7.53 -2.21
CA ASN A 58 -1.89 8.11 -1.45
C ASN A 58 -1.44 8.53 -0.03
N LEU A 59 -0.58 7.74 0.60
CA LEU A 59 0.07 8.09 1.87
C LEU A 59 0.89 9.37 1.74
N VAL A 60 1.76 9.46 0.72
CA VAL A 60 2.60 10.63 0.48
C VAL A 60 1.74 11.88 0.25
N ARG A 61 0.67 11.78 -0.55
CA ARG A 61 -0.28 12.89 -0.78
C ARG A 61 -0.93 13.33 0.53
N ARG A 62 -1.43 12.39 1.34
CA ARG A 62 -1.99 12.68 2.67
C ARG A 62 -0.98 13.35 3.61
N TYR A 63 0.28 12.91 3.59
CA TYR A 63 1.35 13.54 4.36
C TYR A 63 1.62 14.98 3.89
N GLN A 64 1.62 15.21 2.58
CA GLN A 64 1.80 16.56 2.01
C GLN A 64 0.63 17.48 2.36
N GLU A 65 -0.61 16.99 2.33
CA GLU A 65 -1.80 17.75 2.75
C GLU A 65 -1.70 18.17 4.22
N ILE A 66 -1.37 17.23 5.12
CA ILE A 66 -1.20 17.54 6.56
C ILE A 66 -0.06 18.54 6.76
N ASN A 67 1.06 18.38 6.04
CA ASN A 67 2.20 19.29 6.16
C ASN A 67 1.91 20.69 5.62
N LYS A 68 0.97 20.81 4.67
CA LYS A 68 0.50 22.10 4.15
C LYS A 68 -0.47 22.76 5.14
N GLU A 69 -1.41 22.01 5.73
CA GLU A 69 -2.28 22.51 6.81
C GLU A 69 -1.49 22.98 8.03
N ASP A 70 -0.40 22.29 8.40
CA ASP A 70 0.43 22.69 9.53
C ASP A 70 1.28 23.95 9.18
N LYS A 71 1.64 24.18 7.90
CA LYS A 71 2.33 25.42 7.46
C LYS A 71 1.39 26.63 7.38
N ASP A 72 0.19 26.44 6.85
CA ASP A 72 -0.77 27.55 6.69
C ASP A 72 -1.36 27.99 8.06
N ASN A 73 -1.33 27.12 9.07
CA ASN A 73 -1.70 27.47 10.46
C ASN A 73 -0.53 28.00 11.30
N ASP A 74 0.70 28.02 10.77
CA ASP A 74 1.84 28.60 11.46
C ASP A 74 1.84 30.13 11.27
N LEU A 75 1.03 30.81 12.09
CA LEU A 75 0.93 32.26 12.19
C LEU A 75 2.27 32.96 12.52
N SER A 76 3.37 32.23 12.73
CA SER A 76 4.72 32.80 12.93
C SER A 76 5.37 33.35 11.65
N GLN A 77 4.75 33.13 10.48
CA GLN A 77 5.18 33.76 9.22
C GLN A 77 4.61 35.17 8.98
N TYR A 78 3.78 35.71 9.88
CA TYR A 78 3.27 37.08 9.84
C TYR A 78 3.66 37.88 11.08
#